data_AF-A0A959TTI4-F1
#
_entry.id   AF-A0A959TTI4-F1
#
_cell.length_a   1.000
_cell.length_b   1.000
_cell.length_c   1.000
_cell.angle_alpha   90.00
_cell.angle_beta   90.00
_cell.angle_gamma   90.00
#
_symmetry.space_group_name_H-M   'P 1'
#
loop_
_entity.id
_entity.type
_entity.pdbx_description
1 polymer ?
#
loop_
_entity_poly.entity_id
_entity_poly.type
_entity_poly.pdbx_seq_one_letter_code
_entity_poly.pdbx_strand_id
1 'polypeptide(L)'
;MSFARNLCASAVLLAGAAAPVNAQFLDITLVESATPGTLEVRVRPGPDSSYTSIVSELTFTLKWETASGANLGAVDQMIDGDLCPLLTCALSKSGLGEVDFNGFRYQTFSAFSVTQLQNCVTGSGYNWPSNTETVIMRIPVLNNTGCANFSISTDDYTGNANEYFFFSIEGVVQTGSIYGAEIPIGNCNLDCNNVPNGPDVPGQPCDDGDACTVGDTWSPLCACEGTFTDTDNDGTCDANDGCPNDPNKTSPGTCGCGNPDVDADSDGTIDCVDNCPGVSNPFQEDFDADGFGDLCDNCP
;
A
#
# COMPACT_ATOMS: atom_id res chain seq x y z
N MET A 1 8.19 -12.13 -9.70
CA MET A 1 8.38 -12.99 -10.89
C MET A 1 8.51 -12.09 -12.11
N SER A 2 9.64 -12.18 -12.79
CA SER A 2 10.01 -11.36 -13.95
C SER A 2 9.38 -11.91 -15.22
N PHE A 3 8.70 -11.08 -15.99
CA PHE A 3 8.42 -11.36 -17.40
C PHE A 3 8.95 -10.19 -18.23
N ALA A 4 10.19 -10.37 -18.70
CA ALA A 4 10.72 -9.63 -19.82
C ALA A 4 9.90 -9.96 -21.08
N ARG A 5 9.42 -8.95 -21.78
CA ARG A 5 9.03 -9.08 -23.19
C ARG A 5 9.84 -8.10 -24.01
N ASN A 6 10.92 -8.63 -24.59
CA ASN A 6 11.56 -8.06 -25.76
C ASN A 6 10.59 -8.11 -26.94
N LEU A 7 10.45 -7.00 -27.68
CA LEU A 7 10.14 -7.05 -29.10
C LEU A 7 10.90 -5.93 -29.84
N CYS A 8 11.94 -6.34 -30.56
CA CYS A 8 12.53 -5.55 -31.65
C CYS A 8 11.59 -5.61 -32.87
N ALA A 9 11.44 -4.49 -33.59
CA ALA A 9 11.01 -4.50 -34.98
C ALA A 9 11.91 -3.58 -35.82
N SER A 10 12.45 -4.17 -36.89
CA SER A 10 13.39 -3.61 -37.86
C SER A 10 12.82 -2.47 -38.69
N ALA A 11 13.60 -1.41 -38.85
CA ALA A 11 13.55 -0.54 -40.03
C ALA A 11 14.61 -1.00 -41.05
N VAL A 12 14.19 -1.13 -42.30
CA VAL A 12 15.03 -1.51 -43.45
C VAL A 12 16.14 -0.48 -43.65
N LEU A 13 17.39 -0.97 -43.61
CA LEU A 13 18.60 -0.20 -43.90
C LEU A 13 18.63 0.20 -45.39
N LEU A 14 18.48 1.49 -45.70
CA LEU A 14 19.19 2.10 -46.83
C LEU A 14 20.47 2.74 -46.30
N ALA A 15 21.55 2.50 -47.04
CA ALA A 15 22.93 2.70 -46.64
C ALA A 15 23.26 4.11 -46.10
N GLY A 16 24.06 4.14 -45.04
CA GLY A 16 24.95 5.26 -44.73
C GLY A 16 24.42 6.30 -43.75
N ALA A 17 24.15 5.91 -42.51
CA ALA A 17 24.24 6.82 -41.36
C ALA A 17 24.72 6.00 -40.15
N ALA A 18 25.63 6.57 -39.37
CA ALA A 18 26.14 5.97 -38.15
C ALA A 18 24.99 5.52 -37.23
N ALA A 19 25.23 4.50 -36.41
CA ALA A 19 24.31 4.09 -35.35
C ALA A 19 23.81 5.34 -34.59
N PRO A 20 22.49 5.44 -34.29
CA PRO A 20 21.97 6.62 -33.63
C PRO A 20 22.75 6.84 -32.33
N VAL A 21 23.24 8.06 -32.19
CA VAL A 21 23.79 8.62 -30.95
C VAL A 21 22.87 8.22 -29.80
N ASN A 22 23.41 7.72 -28.69
CA ASN A 22 22.67 7.35 -27.47
C ASN A 22 21.48 8.31 -27.27
N ALA A 23 20.26 7.79 -27.43
CA ALA A 23 19.07 8.61 -27.32
C ALA A 23 18.95 9.09 -25.87
N GLN A 24 19.05 10.40 -25.68
CA GLN A 24 18.91 11.04 -24.38
C GLN A 24 17.42 11.11 -24.05
N PHE A 25 16.95 10.41 -23.01
CA PHE A 25 15.52 10.37 -22.63
C PHE A 25 15.26 11.06 -21.29
N LEU A 26 14.39 12.08 -21.27
CA LEU A 26 13.99 12.74 -20.03
C LEU A 26 12.81 11.99 -19.43
N ASP A 27 12.98 11.43 -18.24
CA ASP A 27 11.89 10.80 -17.51
C ASP A 27 11.11 11.87 -16.76
N ILE A 28 9.78 11.86 -16.91
CA ILE A 28 8.86 12.72 -16.16
C ILE A 28 8.04 11.81 -15.27
N THR A 29 7.94 12.16 -13.98
CA THR A 29 7.24 11.37 -12.96
C THR A 29 6.37 12.27 -12.09
N LEU A 30 5.19 11.79 -11.71
CA LEU A 30 4.45 12.37 -10.59
C LEU A 30 4.96 11.79 -9.28
N VAL A 31 5.01 12.59 -8.22
CA VAL A 31 5.22 12.09 -6.84
C VAL A 31 4.28 12.78 -5.85
N GLU A 32 4.05 12.12 -4.72
CA GLU A 32 3.40 12.75 -3.57
C GLU A 32 4.29 13.89 -3.02
N SER A 33 3.69 15.03 -2.75
CA SER A 33 4.38 16.17 -2.14
C SER A 33 4.53 15.97 -0.65
N ALA A 34 5.64 16.44 -0.07
CA ALA A 34 5.77 16.55 1.39
C ALA A 34 4.76 17.54 2.02
N THR A 35 4.13 18.40 1.21
CA THR A 35 3.06 19.31 1.62
C THR A 35 1.69 18.68 1.31
N PRO A 36 0.84 18.43 2.33
CA PRO A 36 -0.49 17.86 2.12
C PRO A 36 -1.32 18.64 1.10
N GLY A 37 -2.07 17.92 0.27
CA GLY A 37 -2.94 18.52 -0.74
C GLY A 37 -2.19 19.21 -1.89
N THR A 38 -0.93 18.88 -2.12
CA THR A 38 -0.15 19.35 -3.28
C THR A 38 0.40 18.16 -4.06
N LEU A 39 0.42 18.24 -5.39
CA LEU A 39 1.06 17.29 -6.29
C LEU A 39 2.42 17.83 -6.76
N GLU A 40 3.44 16.99 -6.82
CA GLU A 40 4.75 17.32 -7.38
C GLU A 40 4.97 16.65 -8.75
N VAL A 41 5.43 17.42 -9.73
CA VAL A 41 5.93 16.90 -11.01
C VAL A 41 7.45 17.01 -11.01
N ARG A 42 8.12 15.89 -11.29
CA ARG A 42 9.57 15.78 -11.32
C ARG A 42 10.07 15.35 -12.68
N VAL A 43 11.29 15.79 -13.01
CA VAL A 43 12.04 15.32 -14.17
C VAL A 43 13.35 14.69 -13.75
N ARG A 44 13.77 13.65 -14.45
CA ARG A 44 15.06 12.98 -14.26
C ARG A 44 15.73 12.77 -15.62
N PRO A 45 17.04 13.07 -15.74
CA PRO A 45 17.80 12.72 -16.92
C PRO A 45 17.95 11.20 -17.04
N GLY A 46 17.81 10.66 -18.24
CA GLY A 46 17.96 9.23 -18.53
C GLY A 46 19.35 8.67 -18.21
N PRO A 47 19.57 7.36 -18.42
CA PRO A 47 20.78 6.65 -17.98
C PRO A 47 22.09 7.21 -18.58
N ASP A 48 21.99 7.93 -19.71
CA ASP A 48 23.08 8.71 -20.26
C ASP A 48 23.15 10.09 -19.59
N SER A 49 23.97 10.17 -18.54
CA SER A 49 24.29 11.31 -17.66
C SER A 49 24.67 12.68 -18.28
N SER A 50 24.46 12.92 -19.56
CA SER A 50 24.97 14.11 -20.26
C SER A 50 23.90 14.75 -21.14
N TYR A 51 22.98 15.49 -20.53
CA TYR A 51 22.27 16.54 -21.25
C TYR A 51 23.21 17.72 -21.38
N THR A 52 23.75 17.94 -22.56
CA THR A 52 24.59 19.12 -22.84
C THR A 52 23.76 20.30 -23.37
N SER A 53 22.45 20.12 -23.53
CA SER A 53 21.52 21.09 -24.09
C SER A 53 20.27 21.22 -23.23
N ILE A 54 19.73 22.44 -23.16
CA ILE A 54 18.60 22.81 -22.29
C ILE A 54 17.28 22.45 -22.96
N VAL A 55 16.37 21.86 -22.17
CA VAL A 55 15.00 21.57 -22.55
C VAL A 55 14.15 22.84 -22.44
N SER A 56 13.15 23.04 -23.31
CA SER A 56 12.21 24.16 -23.18
C SER A 56 10.83 23.79 -23.65
N GLU A 57 9.82 24.54 -23.18
CA GLU A 57 8.43 24.39 -23.65
C GLU A 57 7.79 23.04 -23.29
N LEU A 58 8.16 22.48 -22.14
CA LEU A 58 7.50 21.28 -21.62
C LEU A 58 6.05 21.57 -21.25
N THR A 59 5.15 20.78 -21.83
CA THR A 59 3.71 20.84 -21.58
C THR A 59 3.24 19.50 -21.00
N PHE A 60 2.50 19.56 -19.90
CA PHE A 60 2.03 18.40 -19.15
C PHE A 60 0.52 18.42 -19.14
N THR A 61 -0.11 17.27 -19.39
CA THR A 61 -1.54 17.07 -19.17
C THR A 61 -1.73 16.17 -17.96
N LEU A 62 -2.43 16.69 -16.96
CA LEU A 62 -2.86 15.92 -15.81
C LEU A 62 -4.30 15.47 -15.97
N LYS A 63 -4.53 14.23 -15.59
CA LYS A 63 -5.83 13.56 -15.60
C LYS A 63 -6.21 13.14 -14.18
N TRP A 64 -7.45 13.42 -13.77
CA TRP A 64 -8.04 12.93 -12.51
C TRP A 64 -9.50 12.48 -12.66
N GLU A 65 -9.98 11.68 -11.72
CA GLU A 65 -11.33 11.10 -11.75
C GLU A 65 -12.43 12.07 -11.28
N THR A 66 -13.60 12.02 -11.95
CA THR A 66 -14.72 12.97 -11.73
C THR A 66 -15.58 12.71 -10.50
N ALA A 67 -15.41 11.59 -9.78
CA ALA A 67 -16.19 11.32 -8.57
C ALA A 67 -15.76 12.18 -7.36
N SER A 68 -14.68 12.97 -7.48
CA SER A 68 -14.19 13.82 -6.39
C SER A 68 -14.70 15.26 -6.51
N GLY A 69 -15.01 15.89 -5.37
CA GLY A 69 -15.25 17.34 -5.29
C GLY A 69 -13.98 18.18 -5.40
N ALA A 70 -12.84 17.55 -5.71
CA ALA A 70 -11.53 18.18 -5.78
C ALA A 70 -11.33 18.89 -7.13
N ASN A 71 -10.68 20.05 -7.09
CA ASN A 71 -10.29 20.80 -8.27
C ASN A 71 -8.78 21.07 -8.26
N LEU A 72 -8.15 21.07 -9.43
CA LEU A 72 -6.76 21.51 -9.56
C LEU A 72 -6.66 23.02 -9.44
N GLY A 73 -5.88 23.48 -8.47
CA GLY A 73 -5.63 24.89 -8.19
C GLY A 73 -4.49 25.48 -9.03
N ALA A 74 -4.10 26.70 -8.68
CA ALA A 74 -3.03 27.44 -9.35
C ALA A 74 -1.65 26.90 -9.00
N VAL A 75 -0.73 26.84 -9.96
CA VAL A 75 0.63 26.35 -9.73
C VAL A 75 1.38 27.24 -8.73
N ASP A 76 2.08 26.65 -7.76
CA ASP A 76 3.00 27.38 -6.87
C ASP A 76 4.43 27.35 -7.41
N GLN A 77 5.19 28.42 -7.17
CA GLN A 77 6.59 28.51 -7.56
C GLN A 77 7.45 27.56 -6.73
N MET A 78 8.55 27.09 -7.31
CA MET A 78 9.57 26.34 -6.58
C MET A 78 10.00 27.12 -5.33
N ILE A 79 9.63 26.64 -4.15
CA ILE A 79 10.33 26.97 -2.90
C ILE A 79 10.62 25.65 -2.19
N ASP A 80 11.72 25.01 -2.56
CA ASP A 80 12.53 24.30 -1.57
C ASP A 80 14.01 24.33 -2.02
N GLY A 81 14.86 24.98 -1.22
CA GLY A 81 16.33 24.96 -1.29
C GLY A 81 17.04 25.38 -2.60
N ASP A 82 17.16 26.68 -2.86
CA ASP A 82 18.25 27.33 -3.61
C ASP A 82 18.61 26.87 -5.04
N LEU A 83 17.69 26.98 -6.01
CA LEU A 83 18.09 27.15 -7.43
C LEU A 83 17.09 28.05 -8.22
N CYS A 84 16.96 29.33 -7.83
CA CYS A 84 16.80 30.53 -8.70
C CYS A 84 16.17 31.71 -7.93
N PRO A 85 16.93 32.76 -7.54
CA PRO A 85 16.44 33.85 -6.69
C PRO A 85 15.68 34.97 -7.43
N LEU A 86 15.09 34.73 -8.61
CA LEU A 86 14.40 35.78 -9.38
C LEU A 86 12.88 35.57 -9.44
N LEU A 87 12.21 36.42 -8.65
CA LEU A 87 10.80 36.47 -8.24
C LEU A 87 9.72 36.63 -9.35
N THR A 88 10.00 36.41 -10.63
CA THR A 88 9.05 36.75 -11.72
C THR A 88 8.87 35.64 -12.76
N CYS A 89 8.81 34.41 -12.29
CA CYS A 89 8.67 33.22 -13.12
C CYS A 89 7.22 32.74 -13.16
N ALA A 90 6.37 33.31 -14.02
CA ALA A 90 4.99 32.87 -14.13
C ALA A 90 4.89 31.53 -14.86
N LEU A 91 4.47 30.48 -14.13
CA LEU A 91 3.95 29.26 -14.74
C LEU A 91 2.53 29.55 -15.21
N SER A 92 2.30 29.51 -16.52
CA SER A 92 0.97 29.78 -17.07
C SER A 92 0.17 28.49 -17.22
N LYS A 93 -1.02 28.47 -16.64
CA LYS A 93 -2.09 27.54 -16.99
C LYS A 93 -2.32 27.59 -18.50
N SER A 94 -2.39 26.44 -19.19
CA SER A 94 -2.79 26.46 -20.60
C SER A 94 -4.24 26.96 -20.66
N GLY A 95 -4.50 27.94 -21.54
CA GLY A 95 -5.71 28.77 -21.54
C GLY A 95 -7.04 28.08 -21.86
N LEU A 96 -7.13 26.75 -21.80
CA LEU A 96 -8.34 25.99 -22.11
C LEU A 96 -9.27 25.73 -20.91
N GLY A 97 -8.86 26.11 -19.69
CA GLY A 97 -9.64 25.78 -18.49
C GLY A 97 -9.58 24.28 -18.16
N GLU A 98 -10.38 23.85 -17.19
CA GLU A 98 -10.58 22.44 -16.87
C GLU A 98 -11.58 21.86 -17.88
N VAL A 99 -11.27 20.71 -18.47
CA VAL A 99 -12.14 20.04 -19.45
C VAL A 99 -12.64 18.72 -18.88
N ASP A 100 -13.96 18.53 -18.86
CA ASP A 100 -14.60 17.25 -18.56
C ASP A 100 -14.75 16.42 -19.84
N PHE A 101 -14.18 15.22 -19.87
CA PHE A 101 -14.34 14.28 -20.99
C PHE A 101 -14.42 12.84 -20.48
N ASN A 102 -15.49 12.12 -20.87
CA ASN A 102 -15.73 10.71 -20.49
C ASN A 102 -15.64 10.43 -18.97
N GLY A 103 -16.05 11.37 -18.13
CA GLY A 103 -15.96 11.20 -16.67
C GLY A 103 -14.55 11.40 -16.11
N PHE A 104 -13.65 12.04 -16.86
CA PHE A 104 -12.36 12.49 -16.37
C PHE A 104 -12.24 14.00 -16.54
N ARG A 105 -11.51 14.62 -15.61
CA ARG A 105 -11.14 16.04 -15.69
C ARG A 105 -9.69 16.17 -16.09
N TYR A 106 -9.44 17.12 -16.98
CA TYR A 106 -8.14 17.36 -17.57
C TYR A 106 -7.70 18.79 -17.37
N GLN A 107 -6.40 18.96 -17.09
CA GLN A 107 -5.76 20.28 -17.04
C GLN A 107 -4.35 20.22 -17.62
N THR A 108 -4.04 21.18 -18.50
CA THR A 108 -2.71 21.32 -19.09
C THR A 108 -1.92 22.45 -18.43
N PHE A 109 -0.64 22.20 -18.21
CA PHE A 109 0.30 23.13 -17.57
C PHE A 109 1.60 23.24 -18.39
N SER A 110 2.20 24.43 -18.40
CA SER A 110 3.52 24.67 -18.97
C SER A 110 4.54 24.88 -17.85
N ALA A 111 5.62 24.10 -17.82
CA ALA A 111 6.51 24.07 -16.65
C ALA A 111 7.59 25.15 -16.60
N PHE A 112 8.13 25.66 -17.72
CA PHE A 112 9.15 26.73 -17.72
C PHE A 112 9.64 27.12 -19.15
N SER A 113 10.41 28.21 -19.22
CA SER A 113 11.22 28.70 -20.34
C SER A 113 12.69 28.27 -20.25
N VAL A 114 13.43 28.31 -21.37
CA VAL A 114 14.87 27.98 -21.48
C VAL A 114 15.71 28.63 -20.36
N THR A 115 15.48 29.92 -20.09
CA THR A 115 16.24 30.73 -19.13
C THR A 115 16.11 30.21 -17.70
N GLN A 116 14.98 29.60 -17.35
CA GLN A 116 14.72 29.10 -16.00
C GLN A 116 15.47 27.80 -15.74
N LEU A 117 15.49 26.87 -16.71
CA LEU A 117 16.29 25.65 -16.58
C LEU A 117 17.79 25.88 -16.62
N GLN A 118 18.25 26.88 -17.39
CA GLN A 118 19.66 27.27 -17.39
C GLN A 118 20.16 27.65 -16.00
N ASN A 119 19.29 28.23 -15.16
CA ASN A 119 19.64 28.63 -13.79
C ASN A 119 19.54 27.47 -12.78
N CYS A 120 18.84 26.38 -13.12
CA CYS A 120 18.82 25.14 -12.33
C CYS A 120 20.10 24.31 -12.49
N VAL A 121 20.98 24.68 -13.42
CA VAL A 121 22.26 24.02 -13.64
C VAL A 121 23.39 25.01 -13.33
N THR A 122 24.12 24.81 -12.24
CA THR A 122 25.19 25.74 -11.85
C THR A 122 26.45 25.53 -12.70
N GLY A 123 26.92 26.56 -13.41
CA GLY A 123 28.29 26.62 -13.97
C GLY A 123 28.37 26.68 -15.50
N SER A 124 29.58 26.98 -16.01
CA SER A 124 29.87 26.98 -17.45
C SER A 124 29.96 25.53 -17.96
N GLY A 125 28.88 25.05 -18.56
CA GLY A 125 28.71 23.66 -19.00
C GLY A 125 27.44 23.11 -18.39
N TYR A 126 26.32 23.22 -19.10
CA TYR A 126 24.96 22.91 -18.64
C TYR A 126 24.73 21.41 -18.45
N ASN A 127 25.47 20.74 -17.57
CA ASN A 127 25.31 19.32 -17.32
C ASN A 127 24.30 19.09 -16.18
N TRP A 128 23.16 18.49 -16.52
CA TRP A 128 22.22 18.00 -15.52
C TRP A 128 22.86 16.90 -14.66
N PRO A 129 22.74 16.93 -13.33
CA PRO A 129 23.27 15.88 -12.48
C PRO A 129 22.59 14.55 -12.80
N SER A 130 23.39 13.51 -13.07
CA SER A 130 22.86 12.18 -13.40
C SER A 130 22.04 11.60 -12.25
N ASN A 131 20.98 10.84 -12.58
CA ASN A 131 20.08 10.20 -11.62
C ASN A 131 19.44 11.14 -10.59
N THR A 132 19.45 12.45 -10.82
CA THR A 132 18.88 13.43 -9.89
C THR A 132 17.50 13.83 -10.36
N GLU A 133 16.50 13.67 -9.48
CA GLU A 133 15.17 14.22 -9.74
C GLU A 133 15.15 15.71 -9.45
N THR A 134 14.59 16.48 -10.37
CA THR A 134 14.36 17.92 -10.19
C THR A 134 12.87 18.17 -10.18
N VAL A 135 12.37 18.82 -9.11
CA VAL A 135 10.99 19.29 -9.03
C VAL A 135 10.84 20.48 -9.98
N ILE A 136 9.85 20.43 -10.86
CA ILE A 136 9.61 21.47 -11.86
C ILE A 136 8.23 22.12 -11.74
N MET A 137 7.32 21.51 -10.99
CA MET A 137 5.96 22.01 -10.80
C MET A 137 5.36 21.49 -9.50
N ARG A 138 4.69 22.38 -8.76
CA ARG A 138 3.84 22.04 -7.60
C ARG A 138 2.42 22.51 -7.88
N ILE A 139 1.45 21.63 -7.76
CA ILE A 139 0.04 21.94 -8.07
C ILE A 139 -0.80 21.70 -6.81
N PRO A 140 -1.43 22.73 -6.24
CA PRO A 140 -2.34 22.56 -5.13
C PRO A 140 -3.62 21.89 -5.60
N VAL A 141 -4.11 20.97 -4.79
CA VAL A 141 -5.38 20.28 -4.96
C VAL A 141 -6.35 20.90 -3.98
N LEU A 142 -7.27 21.71 -4.48
CA LEU A 142 -8.20 22.50 -3.68
C LEU A 142 -9.50 21.72 -3.42
N ASN A 143 -10.12 21.99 -2.28
CA ASN A 143 -11.40 21.40 -1.85
C ASN A 143 -11.38 19.86 -1.78
N ASN A 144 -10.21 19.26 -1.61
CA ASN A 144 -10.10 17.83 -1.48
C ASN A 144 -10.35 17.40 -0.03
N THR A 145 -11.45 16.67 0.20
CA THR A 145 -11.81 16.11 1.50
C THR A 145 -11.46 14.62 1.62
N GLY A 146 -10.78 14.04 0.64
CA GLY A 146 -10.41 12.62 0.62
C GLY A 146 -9.18 12.35 -0.23
N CYS A 147 -9.10 11.16 -0.81
CA CYS A 147 -8.01 10.78 -1.71
C CYS A 147 -8.44 10.87 -3.17
N ALA A 148 -7.61 11.51 -3.98
CA ALA A 148 -7.81 11.61 -5.42
C ALA A 148 -6.57 11.08 -6.14
N ASN A 149 -6.78 10.27 -7.17
CA ASN A 149 -5.71 9.73 -7.99
C ASN A 149 -5.39 10.67 -9.15
N PHE A 150 -4.11 10.97 -9.34
CA PHE A 150 -3.60 11.77 -10.45
C PHE A 150 -2.64 10.97 -11.29
N SER A 151 -2.72 11.12 -12.61
CA SER A 151 -1.74 10.58 -13.57
C SER A 151 -1.32 11.66 -14.57
N ILE A 152 -0.10 11.54 -15.11
CA ILE A 152 0.29 12.24 -16.34
C ILE A 152 -0.03 11.32 -17.51
N SER A 153 -0.74 11.85 -18.50
CA SER A 153 -1.15 11.07 -19.66
C SER A 153 -0.90 11.84 -20.95
N THR A 154 -0.54 11.10 -21.98
CA THR A 154 -0.73 11.48 -23.39
C THR A 154 -2.09 10.93 -23.82
N ASP A 155 -3.05 11.77 -24.15
CA ASP A 155 -4.38 11.33 -24.60
C ASP A 155 -4.76 11.91 -25.97
N ASP A 156 -5.79 11.35 -26.59
CA ASP A 156 -6.20 11.70 -27.95
C ASP A 156 -6.65 13.17 -28.09
N TYR A 157 -7.07 13.82 -27.00
CA TYR A 157 -7.38 15.27 -26.98
C TYR A 157 -6.10 16.10 -27.11
N THR A 158 -5.01 15.62 -26.52
CA THR A 158 -3.69 16.25 -26.58
C THR A 158 -2.83 15.74 -27.75
N GLY A 159 -3.27 14.70 -28.47
CA GLY A 159 -2.56 14.03 -29.57
C GLY A 159 -2.23 14.90 -30.80
N ASN A 160 -2.78 16.11 -30.94
CA ASN A 160 -2.37 17.06 -31.99
C ASN A 160 -1.47 18.20 -31.50
N ALA A 161 -1.29 18.38 -30.19
CA ALA A 161 -0.55 19.50 -29.59
C ALA A 161 0.60 19.07 -28.67
N ASN A 162 0.51 17.89 -28.04
CA ASN A 162 1.49 17.34 -27.12
C ASN A 162 2.04 15.99 -27.58
N GLU A 163 1.92 15.65 -28.88
CA GLU A 163 2.38 14.34 -29.37
C GLU A 163 3.88 14.14 -29.12
N TYR A 164 4.63 15.23 -28.96
CA TYR A 164 5.97 15.20 -28.40
C TYR A 164 6.20 16.46 -27.58
N PHE A 165 6.64 16.33 -26.33
CA PHE A 165 7.37 17.45 -25.74
C PHE A 165 8.65 17.59 -26.57
N PHE A 166 8.89 18.78 -27.13
CA PHE A 166 10.05 19.01 -27.97
C PHE A 166 11.15 19.60 -27.13
N PHE A 167 12.34 19.05 -27.25
CA PHE A 167 13.56 19.74 -26.84
C PHE A 167 14.48 19.86 -28.04
N SER A 168 15.15 21.01 -28.15
CA SER A 168 16.09 21.29 -29.23
C SER A 168 17.51 21.13 -28.72
N ILE A 169 18.24 20.15 -29.28
CA ILE A 169 19.68 20.00 -29.07
C ILE A 169 20.35 20.53 -30.33
N GLU A 170 21.07 21.64 -30.22
CA GLU A 170 21.79 22.25 -31.35
C GLU A 170 20.91 22.54 -32.58
N GLY A 171 19.60 22.79 -32.39
CA GLY A 171 18.64 23.02 -33.47
C GLY A 171 17.98 21.75 -34.01
N VAL A 172 18.30 20.56 -33.49
CA VAL A 172 17.65 19.29 -33.84
C VAL A 172 16.53 18.99 -32.84
N VAL A 173 15.32 18.81 -33.37
CA VAL A 173 14.13 18.46 -32.59
C VAL A 173 14.20 17.00 -32.15
N GLN A 174 14.07 16.74 -30.85
CA GLN A 174 14.01 15.40 -30.28
C GLN A 174 12.66 15.18 -29.57
N THR A 175 12.23 13.92 -29.55
CA THR A 175 10.95 13.46 -29.00
C THR A 175 11.18 12.44 -27.89
N GLY A 176 10.38 12.46 -26.82
CA GLY A 176 10.51 11.50 -25.70
C GLY A 176 9.18 10.89 -25.23
N SER A 177 9.27 9.90 -24.35
CA SER A 177 8.13 9.21 -23.72
C SER A 177 7.80 9.82 -22.35
N ILE A 178 6.53 9.81 -21.95
CA ILE A 178 6.08 10.29 -20.64
C ILE A 178 5.68 9.09 -19.76
N TYR A 179 6.18 9.05 -18.51
CA TYR A 179 5.89 7.98 -17.55
C TYR A 179 5.07 8.50 -16.36
N GLY A 180 3.75 8.53 -16.49
CA GLY A 180 2.85 8.85 -15.38
C GLY A 180 2.59 7.64 -14.47
N ALA A 181 2.63 7.84 -13.15
CA ALA A 181 2.06 6.92 -12.17
C ALA A 181 0.74 7.50 -11.63
N GLU A 182 -0.17 6.64 -11.19
CA GLU A 182 -1.32 7.06 -10.40
C GLU A 182 -0.89 7.33 -8.96
N ILE A 183 -1.14 8.54 -8.46
CA ILE A 183 -0.74 8.96 -7.11
C ILE A 183 -1.94 9.47 -6.32
N PRO A 184 -2.22 8.89 -5.14
CA PRO A 184 -3.18 9.45 -4.19
C PRO A 184 -2.67 10.77 -3.62
N ILE A 185 -3.44 11.86 -3.74
CA ILE A 185 -3.14 13.17 -3.14
C ILE A 185 -4.28 13.59 -2.22
N GLY A 186 -3.95 14.19 -1.07
CA GLY A 186 -4.91 14.67 -0.06
C GLY A 186 -4.46 14.34 1.36
N ASN A 187 -5.39 14.35 2.32
CA ASN A 187 -5.16 13.69 3.61
C ASN A 187 -5.28 12.18 3.38
N CYS A 188 -4.24 11.58 2.80
CA CYS A 188 -4.20 10.17 2.46
C CYS A 188 -3.31 9.44 3.45
N ASN A 189 -3.77 9.34 4.69
CA ASN A 189 -3.21 8.33 5.56
C ASN A 189 -3.63 6.99 5.00
N LEU A 190 -2.66 6.24 4.49
CA LEU A 190 -2.86 4.84 4.19
C LEU A 190 -3.13 4.14 5.52
N ASP A 191 -4.19 3.35 5.55
CA ASP A 191 -4.40 2.42 6.63
C ASP A 191 -3.40 1.25 6.53
N CYS A 192 -3.45 0.32 7.47
CA CYS A 192 -2.55 -0.82 7.51
C CYS A 192 -2.69 -1.78 6.32
N ASN A 193 -3.76 -1.66 5.52
CA ASN A 193 -3.99 -2.40 4.29
C ASN A 193 -3.68 -1.59 3.02
N ASN A 194 -3.04 -0.44 3.14
CA ASN A 194 -2.77 0.50 2.05
C ASN A 194 -4.05 1.04 1.37
N VAL A 195 -5.17 1.06 2.10
CA VAL A 195 -6.39 1.71 1.65
C VAL A 195 -6.34 3.16 2.11
N PRO A 196 -6.39 4.13 1.19
CA PRO A 196 -6.39 5.53 1.57
C PRO A 196 -7.62 5.90 2.40
N ASN A 197 -7.40 6.44 3.60
CA ASN A 197 -8.44 6.71 4.60
C ASN A 197 -9.31 5.49 4.96
N GLY A 198 -8.73 4.29 4.87
CA GLY A 198 -9.41 3.08 5.27
C GLY A 198 -9.53 2.97 6.80
N PRO A 199 -10.38 2.04 7.28
CA PRO A 199 -10.70 1.90 8.70
C PRO A 199 -9.57 1.23 9.50
N ASP A 200 -8.61 0.56 8.85
CA ASP A 200 -7.62 -0.30 9.49
C ASP A 200 -6.42 0.49 10.03
N VAL A 201 -6.65 1.33 11.05
CA VAL A 201 -5.61 2.18 11.66
C VAL A 201 -5.17 1.64 13.02
N PRO A 202 -3.94 1.96 13.49
CA PRO A 202 -3.46 1.51 14.79
C PRO A 202 -4.45 1.76 15.94
N GLY A 203 -4.68 0.73 16.75
CA GLY A 203 -5.64 0.71 17.86
C GLY A 203 -7.07 0.31 17.48
N GLN A 204 -7.38 0.13 16.19
CA GLN A 204 -8.65 -0.46 15.79
C GLN A 204 -8.63 -1.99 15.94
N PRO A 205 -9.79 -2.61 16.19
CA PRO A 205 -9.92 -4.07 16.22
C PRO A 205 -9.50 -4.69 14.88
N CYS A 206 -8.89 -5.85 14.94
CA CYS A 206 -8.57 -6.68 13.78
C CYS A 206 -8.76 -8.17 14.14
N ASP A 207 -8.38 -9.07 13.24
CA ASP A 207 -8.35 -10.52 13.46
C ASP A 207 -7.07 -11.05 12.80
N ASP A 208 -6.13 -11.58 13.60
CA ASP A 208 -4.87 -12.12 13.10
C ASP A 208 -4.96 -13.60 12.69
N GLY A 209 -6.14 -14.20 12.87
CA GLY A 209 -6.44 -15.59 12.58
C GLY A 209 -5.92 -16.58 13.62
N ASP A 210 -5.27 -16.13 14.70
CA ASP A 210 -4.82 -16.97 15.80
C ASP A 210 -5.88 -17.04 16.90
N ALA A 211 -6.63 -18.14 16.92
CA ALA A 211 -7.64 -18.42 17.93
C ALA A 211 -7.10 -18.42 19.36
N CYS A 212 -5.78 -18.61 19.58
CA CYS A 212 -5.18 -18.57 20.90
C CYS A 212 -4.94 -17.15 21.44
N THR A 213 -5.22 -16.12 20.65
CA THR A 213 -5.12 -14.74 21.10
C THR A 213 -6.48 -14.07 21.18
N VAL A 214 -6.60 -13.08 22.06
CA VAL A 214 -7.82 -12.28 22.22
C VAL A 214 -7.50 -10.80 22.19
N GLY A 215 -8.49 -10.01 21.77
CA GLY A 215 -8.41 -8.55 21.79
C GLY A 215 -7.50 -7.99 20.72
N ASP A 216 -7.48 -8.61 19.53
CA ASP A 216 -6.55 -8.27 18.46
C ASP A 216 -6.76 -6.83 18.00
N THR A 217 -5.66 -6.09 17.94
CA THR A 217 -5.67 -4.70 17.49
C THR A 217 -4.49 -4.42 16.57
N TRP A 218 -4.69 -3.47 15.66
CA TRP A 218 -3.61 -2.98 14.81
C TRP A 218 -2.54 -2.27 15.65
N SER A 219 -1.31 -2.76 15.61
CA SER A 219 -0.17 -2.15 16.29
C SER A 219 0.31 -0.87 15.57
N PRO A 220 1.16 -0.03 16.21
CA PRO A 220 1.77 1.13 15.54
C PRO A 220 2.63 0.78 14.32
N LEU A 221 3.02 -0.49 14.17
CA LEU A 221 3.77 -1.01 13.02
C LEU A 221 2.86 -1.73 12.01
N CYS A 222 1.54 -1.59 12.13
CA CYS A 222 0.55 -2.25 11.27
C CYS A 222 0.64 -3.78 11.25
N ALA A 223 0.94 -4.37 12.41
CA ALA A 223 0.72 -5.80 12.66
C ALA A 223 -0.62 -5.96 13.40
N CYS A 224 -1.46 -6.89 12.96
CA CYS A 224 -2.60 -7.32 13.74
C CYS A 224 -2.10 -8.33 14.77
N GLU A 225 -2.21 -8.01 16.06
CA GLU A 225 -1.69 -8.83 17.14
C GLU A 225 -2.68 -8.86 18.31
N GLY A 226 -2.95 -10.05 18.84
CA GLY A 226 -3.73 -10.26 20.06
C GLY A 226 -2.88 -10.57 21.30
N THR A 227 -3.57 -10.77 22.43
CA THR A 227 -2.95 -11.24 23.68
C THR A 227 -3.21 -12.73 23.85
N PHE A 228 -2.14 -13.52 23.99
CA PHE A 228 -2.25 -14.96 24.26
C PHE A 228 -2.91 -15.23 25.62
N THR A 229 -3.84 -16.18 25.67
CA THR A 229 -4.57 -16.59 26.88
C THR A 229 -4.52 -18.09 27.11
N ASP A 230 -4.01 -18.47 28.28
CA ASP A 230 -3.95 -19.83 28.83
C ASP A 230 -4.14 -19.68 30.35
N THR A 231 -5.37 -19.96 30.80
CA THR A 231 -5.85 -19.58 32.14
C THR A 231 -5.28 -20.49 33.22
N ASP A 232 -5.10 -21.78 32.95
CA ASP A 232 -4.56 -22.75 33.92
C ASP A 232 -3.09 -23.13 33.68
N ASN A 233 -2.49 -22.64 32.59
CA ASN A 233 -1.08 -22.81 32.22
C ASN A 233 -0.70 -24.27 31.96
N ASP A 234 -1.61 -25.05 31.38
CA ASP A 234 -1.35 -26.43 31.00
C ASP A 234 -0.66 -26.57 29.63
N GLY A 235 -0.52 -25.45 28.92
CA GLY A 235 0.11 -25.36 27.60
C GLY A 235 -0.89 -25.40 26.44
N THR A 236 -2.18 -25.55 26.72
CA THR A 236 -3.27 -25.42 25.76
C THR A 236 -3.95 -24.07 25.98
N CYS A 237 -4.02 -23.25 24.94
CA CYS A 237 -4.69 -21.96 25.06
C CYS A 237 -6.20 -22.14 25.30
N ASP A 238 -6.82 -21.17 26.00
CA ASP A 238 -8.22 -21.24 26.43
C ASP A 238 -9.21 -21.56 25.29
N ALA A 239 -8.92 -21.07 24.07
CA ALA A 239 -9.77 -21.29 22.91
C ALA A 239 -9.74 -22.74 22.37
N ASN A 240 -8.65 -23.46 22.63
CA ASN A 240 -8.45 -24.84 22.21
C ASN A 240 -8.57 -25.83 23.38
N ASP A 241 -8.83 -25.33 24.58
CA ASP A 241 -8.96 -26.13 25.78
C ASP A 241 -10.43 -26.42 26.11
N GLY A 242 -10.78 -27.70 26.19
CA GLY A 242 -12.11 -28.14 26.61
C GLY A 242 -12.36 -27.96 28.11
N CYS A 243 -11.31 -27.72 28.90
CA CYS A 243 -11.35 -27.46 30.33
C CYS A 243 -10.39 -26.32 30.74
N PRO A 244 -10.65 -25.06 30.33
CA PRO A 244 -9.73 -23.91 30.48
C PRO A 244 -9.33 -23.50 31.91
N ASN A 245 -9.75 -24.24 32.93
CA ASN A 245 -9.45 -23.95 34.33
C ASN A 245 -8.95 -25.21 35.08
N ASP A 246 -8.69 -26.31 34.38
CA ASP A 246 -8.20 -27.56 34.95
C ASP A 246 -6.86 -27.96 34.31
N PRO A 247 -5.73 -27.66 34.97
CA PRO A 247 -4.41 -27.87 34.38
C PRO A 247 -4.01 -29.34 34.17
N ASN A 248 -4.87 -30.28 34.56
CA ASN A 248 -4.64 -31.72 34.36
C ASN A 248 -5.47 -32.30 33.22
N LYS A 249 -6.38 -31.52 32.62
CA LYS A 249 -7.29 -32.00 31.58
C LYS A 249 -7.46 -30.92 30.52
N THR A 250 -7.21 -31.28 29.27
CA THR A 250 -7.57 -30.44 28.11
C THR A 250 -8.94 -30.80 27.52
N SER A 251 -9.60 -31.81 28.09
CA SER A 251 -10.91 -32.27 27.63
C SER A 251 -11.77 -32.74 28.81
N PRO A 252 -13.09 -32.51 28.80
CA PRO A 252 -13.95 -32.85 29.93
C PRO A 252 -13.96 -34.32 30.31
N GLY A 253 -13.75 -35.24 29.36
CA GLY A 253 -13.87 -36.68 29.64
C GLY A 253 -15.25 -37.09 30.15
N THR A 254 -15.32 -38.22 30.87
CA THR A 254 -16.57 -38.76 31.41
C THR A 254 -16.98 -38.02 32.69
N CYS A 255 -16.01 -37.68 33.54
CA CYS A 255 -16.26 -37.02 34.82
C CYS A 255 -16.37 -35.50 34.74
N GLY A 256 -16.23 -34.91 33.55
CA GLY A 256 -16.15 -33.46 33.37
C GLY A 256 -14.81 -32.87 33.79
N CYS A 257 -14.67 -31.56 33.65
CA CYS A 257 -13.49 -30.82 34.11
C CYS A 257 -13.42 -30.78 35.65
N GLY A 258 -12.20 -30.79 36.20
CA GLY A 258 -11.94 -30.76 37.64
C GLY A 258 -12.02 -32.13 38.33
N ASN A 259 -12.45 -33.18 37.62
CA ASN A 259 -12.53 -34.54 38.13
C ASN A 259 -11.70 -35.49 37.25
N PRO A 260 -10.79 -36.29 37.85
CA PRO A 260 -9.99 -37.25 37.09
C PRO A 260 -10.85 -38.40 36.56
N ASP A 261 -10.62 -38.82 35.32
CA ASP A 261 -11.20 -40.05 34.74
C ASP A 261 -10.34 -41.26 35.13
N VAL A 262 -10.48 -41.70 36.37
CA VAL A 262 -9.76 -42.86 36.93
C VAL A 262 -10.71 -44.01 37.22
N ASP A 263 -10.18 -45.23 37.16
CA ASP A 263 -10.86 -46.49 37.49
C ASP A 263 -9.99 -47.18 38.55
N ALA A 264 -10.34 -46.98 39.82
CA ALA A 264 -9.49 -47.32 40.96
C ALA A 264 -9.45 -48.83 41.25
N ASP A 265 -10.52 -49.56 40.93
CA ASP A 265 -10.63 -51.00 41.15
C ASP A 265 -10.46 -51.84 39.86
N SER A 266 -10.31 -51.16 38.71
CA SER A 266 -10.03 -51.74 37.40
C SER A 266 -11.14 -52.66 36.87
N ASP A 267 -12.40 -52.31 37.15
CA ASP A 267 -13.56 -53.09 36.72
C ASP A 267 -14.14 -52.67 35.35
N GLY A 268 -13.66 -51.53 34.81
CA GLY A 268 -14.09 -50.96 33.54
C GLY A 268 -15.08 -49.79 33.68
N THR A 269 -15.54 -49.48 34.88
CA THR A 269 -16.38 -48.33 35.24
C THR A 269 -15.49 -47.26 35.86
N ILE A 270 -15.64 -46.00 35.42
CA ILE A 270 -14.84 -44.89 35.95
C ILE A 270 -15.44 -44.46 37.30
N ASP A 271 -14.59 -44.16 38.29
CA ASP A 271 -14.97 -43.87 39.68
C ASP A 271 -16.16 -42.89 39.84
N CYS A 272 -16.23 -41.85 38.99
CA CYS A 272 -17.27 -40.82 39.09
C CYS A 272 -18.66 -41.30 38.63
N VAL A 273 -18.74 -42.43 37.93
CA VAL A 273 -19.97 -43.07 37.46
C VAL A 273 -20.11 -44.50 37.97
N ASP A 274 -19.24 -44.90 38.92
CA ASP A 274 -19.24 -46.21 39.55
C ASP A 274 -20.03 -46.17 40.86
N ASN A 275 -21.03 -47.05 41.01
CA ASN A 275 -21.79 -47.19 42.25
C ASN A 275 -21.02 -47.95 43.36
N CYS A 276 -19.84 -48.49 43.05
CA CYS A 276 -18.89 -49.09 43.98
C CYS A 276 -17.41 -48.78 43.64
N PRO A 277 -16.93 -47.52 43.70
CA PRO A 277 -15.61 -47.09 43.17
C PRO A 277 -14.34 -47.76 43.72
N GLY A 278 -14.46 -48.70 44.66
CA GLY A 278 -13.33 -49.44 45.21
C GLY A 278 -13.57 -50.95 45.28
N VAL A 279 -14.66 -51.44 44.68
CA VAL A 279 -15.06 -52.85 44.68
C VAL A 279 -15.58 -53.25 43.30
N SER A 280 -14.73 -53.97 42.57
CA SER A 280 -15.01 -54.37 41.18
C SER A 280 -16.38 -55.03 41.02
N ASN A 281 -17.26 -54.34 40.31
CA ASN A 281 -18.62 -54.75 39.97
C ASN A 281 -18.97 -54.31 38.52
N PRO A 282 -18.37 -54.93 37.47
CA PRO A 282 -18.46 -54.45 36.08
C PRO A 282 -19.87 -54.33 35.48
N PHE A 283 -20.89 -54.90 36.14
CA PHE A 283 -22.28 -54.88 35.70
C PHE A 283 -23.14 -53.83 36.41
N GLN A 284 -22.59 -53.11 37.40
CA GLN A 284 -23.25 -52.00 38.10
C GLN A 284 -24.66 -52.35 38.59
N GLU A 285 -24.81 -53.56 39.16
CA GLU A 285 -26.08 -54.01 39.76
C GLU A 285 -26.39 -53.16 41.01
N ASP A 286 -27.64 -52.71 41.11
CA ASP A 286 -28.18 -51.88 42.19
C ASP A 286 -29.67 -52.24 42.33
N PHE A 287 -29.97 -53.20 43.21
CA PHE A 287 -31.28 -53.83 43.29
C PHE A 287 -32.37 -52.89 43.83
N ASP A 288 -32.04 -52.08 44.83
CA ASP A 288 -32.99 -51.18 45.50
C ASP A 288 -32.92 -49.73 45.01
N ALA A 289 -31.97 -49.42 44.12
CA ALA A 289 -31.77 -48.14 43.43
C ALA A 289 -31.42 -46.98 44.36
N ASP A 290 -30.66 -47.23 45.42
CA ASP A 290 -30.22 -46.20 46.37
C ASP A 290 -28.91 -45.49 45.96
N GLY A 291 -28.23 -46.00 44.92
CA GLY A 291 -26.99 -45.46 44.36
C GLY A 291 -25.72 -46.14 44.86
N PHE A 292 -25.81 -47.12 45.76
CA PHE A 292 -24.72 -48.03 46.11
C PHE A 292 -24.93 -49.37 45.40
N GLY A 293 -23.87 -49.92 44.79
CA GLY A 293 -24.01 -51.20 44.10
C GLY A 293 -24.10 -52.39 45.06
N ASP A 294 -24.76 -53.47 44.62
CA ASP A 294 -25.03 -54.67 45.43
C ASP A 294 -23.76 -55.26 46.10
N LEU A 295 -22.57 -55.05 45.52
CA LEU A 295 -21.29 -55.54 46.05
C LEU A 295 -20.67 -54.68 47.15
N CYS A 296 -21.04 -53.41 47.25
CA CYS A 296 -20.53 -52.48 48.26
C CYS A 296 -21.63 -51.89 49.16
N ASP A 297 -22.89 -52.25 48.91
CA ASP A 297 -24.01 -51.92 49.77
C ASP A 297 -24.04 -52.81 51.03
N ASN A 298 -24.31 -52.17 52.16
CA ASN A 298 -24.49 -52.83 53.44
C ASN A 298 -25.94 -53.28 53.70
N CYS A 299 -26.91 -52.83 52.91
CA CYS A 299 -28.34 -53.14 53.00
C CYS A 299 -29.04 -53.37 51.62
N PRO A 300 -28.55 -54.33 50.79
CA PRO A 300 -29.09 -54.58 49.44
C PRO A 300 -30.47 -55.25 49.39
#